data_AF-A0A955KJU4-F1
#
_entry.id   AF-A0A955KJU4-F1
#
_cell.length_a   1.000
_cell.length_b   1.000
_cell.length_c   1.000
_cell.angle_alpha   90.00
_cell.angle_beta   90.00
_cell.angle_gamma   90.00
#
_symmetry.space_group_name_H-M   'P 1'
#
loop_
_entity.id
_entity.type
_entity.pdbx_description
1 polymer ?
#
loop_
_entity_poly.entity_id
_entity_poly.type
_entity_poly.pdbx_seq_one_letter_code
_entity_poly.pdbx_strand_id
1 'polypeptide(L)'
;MKNAFEFFAGLVILLFMGVVLWQVINNSNTDETLLSQSDSVDVVKDDDSDNKPVACTMDAKMCSDGSFVGRVGPNCEFSPCPSESKEVVNSFEDCVEAGNPIMESYPRQCNHNGQHFVEDIGGSISEFPLRYGEDASRIEEYRSDCEQRMGVFNECASACGPEAEECVDVCSMVCEGPAEEHVPPMPSDVNPEEVTFCTPEQKQAEVCTMEYMPVCGFTEVQCVTEPCEPVEQTYGNVCGACAGGADYYISGGCAGEGVYAN
;
A
#
# COMPACT_ATOMS: atom_id res chain seq x y z
N MET A 1 51.61 5.89 26.89
CA MET A 1 50.87 5.08 25.89
C MET A 1 49.71 5.83 25.20
N LYS A 2 49.19 6.95 25.75
CA LYS A 2 48.11 7.73 25.08
C LYS A 2 48.57 8.47 23.82
N ASN A 3 49.78 9.02 23.82
CA ASN A 3 50.32 9.77 22.68
C ASN A 3 50.65 8.90 21.45
N ALA A 4 50.83 7.58 21.64
CA ALA A 4 51.08 6.67 20.53
C ALA A 4 49.79 6.39 19.74
N PHE A 5 48.64 6.29 20.42
CA PHE A 5 47.36 6.00 19.79
C PHE A 5 46.88 7.12 18.87
N GLU A 6 47.06 8.39 19.29
CA GLU A 6 46.74 9.57 18.46
C GLU A 6 47.58 9.62 17.18
N PHE A 7 48.85 9.22 17.24
CA PHE A 7 49.71 9.16 16.07
C PHE A 7 49.28 8.09 15.07
N PHE A 8 48.85 6.92 15.54
CA PHE A 8 48.34 5.85 14.67
C PHE A 8 46.99 6.22 14.05
N ALA A 9 46.09 6.86 14.81
CA ALA A 9 44.81 7.33 14.29
C ALA A 9 44.99 8.38 13.18
N GLY A 10 45.90 9.33 13.36
CA GLY A 10 46.19 10.34 12.33
C GLY A 10 46.77 9.75 11.03
N LEU A 11 47.62 8.73 11.13
CA LEU A 11 48.22 8.08 9.97
C LEU A 11 47.20 7.25 9.18
N VAL A 12 46.25 6.59 9.87
CA VAL A 12 45.15 5.85 9.23
C VAL A 12 44.19 6.79 8.48
N ILE A 13 43.86 7.95 9.06
CA ILE A 13 42.98 8.94 8.43
C ILE A 13 43.63 9.53 7.18
N LEU A 14 44.94 9.84 7.22
CA LEU A 14 45.67 10.34 6.05
C LEU A 14 45.77 9.30 4.93
N LEU A 15 45.93 8.01 5.26
CA LEU A 15 45.90 6.93 4.28
C LEU A 15 44.52 6.78 3.63
N PHE A 16 43.44 6.84 4.41
CA PHE A 16 42.08 6.75 3.88
C PHE A 16 41.74 7.94 2.97
N MET A 17 42.06 9.16 3.39
CA MET A 17 41.87 10.37 2.58
C MET A 17 42.68 10.31 1.28
N GLY A 18 43.89 9.74 1.31
CA GLY A 18 44.72 9.51 0.14
C GLY A 18 44.11 8.49 -0.85
N VAL A 19 43.53 7.39 -0.35
CA VAL A 19 42.87 6.38 -1.19
C VAL A 19 41.60 6.93 -1.84
N VAL A 20 40.80 7.70 -1.10
CA VAL A 20 39.59 8.35 -1.64
C VAL A 20 39.95 9.38 -2.71
N LEU A 21 40.97 10.22 -2.47
CA LEU A 21 41.44 11.17 -3.46
C LEU A 21 42.01 10.48 -4.71
N TRP A 22 42.71 9.35 -4.54
CA TRP A 22 43.19 8.54 -5.67
C TRP A 22 42.03 7.91 -6.47
N GLN A 23 41.00 7.39 -5.79
CA GLN A 23 39.79 6.88 -6.45
C GLN A 23 39.07 7.98 -7.25
N VAL A 24 38.92 9.18 -6.69
CA VAL A 24 38.26 10.30 -7.39
C VAL A 24 39.06 10.77 -8.62
N ILE A 25 40.39 10.75 -8.55
CA ILE A 25 41.25 11.16 -9.68
C ILE A 25 41.31 10.09 -10.78
N ASN A 26 41.31 8.79 -10.42
CA ASN A 26 41.47 7.71 -11.39
C ASN A 26 40.16 7.09 -11.88
N ASN A 27 39.01 7.46 -11.32
CA ASN A 27 37.71 7.00 -11.82
C ASN A 27 37.18 7.99 -12.87
N SER A 28 37.88 8.08 -14.00
CA SER A 28 37.29 8.59 -15.24
C SER A 28 36.40 7.50 -15.83
N ASN A 29 35.09 7.74 -15.81
CA ASN A 29 34.07 6.94 -16.48
C ASN A 29 34.53 6.53 -17.90
N THR A 30 34.69 5.23 -18.13
CA THR A 30 34.73 4.65 -19.46
C THR A 30 33.39 3.97 -19.70
N ASP A 31 32.43 4.72 -20.24
CA ASP A 31 31.29 4.16 -20.93
C ASP A 31 31.50 4.36 -22.43
N GLU A 32 32.33 3.49 -23.00
CA GLU A 32 32.32 3.18 -24.43
C GLU A 32 31.82 1.75 -24.57
N THR A 33 30.55 1.59 -24.89
CA THR A 33 30.06 0.46 -25.69
C THR A 33 29.12 1.03 -26.76
N LEU A 34 29.66 1.32 -27.94
CA LEU A 34 29.68 0.47 -29.14
C LEU A 34 28.28 0.38 -29.80
N LEU A 35 28.02 1.29 -30.72
CA LEU A 35 28.09 1.07 -32.16
C LEU A 35 27.00 0.10 -32.66
N SER A 36 25.95 0.72 -33.20
CA SER A 36 25.26 0.33 -34.43
C SER A 36 25.75 -0.97 -35.09
N GLN A 37 25.00 -2.05 -34.89
CA GLN A 37 24.99 -3.18 -35.81
C GLN A 37 23.59 -3.29 -36.41
N SER A 38 23.34 -2.50 -37.46
CA SER A 38 22.24 -2.72 -38.40
C SER A 38 22.81 -3.41 -39.64
N ASP A 39 22.92 -4.74 -39.57
CA ASP A 39 23.17 -5.56 -40.76
C ASP A 39 21.83 -5.94 -41.41
N SER A 40 21.78 -5.77 -42.74
CA SER A 40 20.75 -6.19 -43.71
C SER A 40 19.40 -5.46 -43.70
N VAL A 41 19.37 -4.29 -44.35
CA VAL A 41 18.20 -3.86 -45.13
C VAL A 41 18.60 -3.85 -46.60
N ASP A 42 17.74 -4.48 -47.41
CA ASP A 42 17.89 -4.70 -48.83
C ASP A 42 18.23 -3.42 -49.61
N VAL A 43 19.09 -3.58 -50.61
CA VAL A 43 19.42 -2.58 -51.61
C VAL A 43 18.17 -2.27 -52.44
N VAL A 44 17.36 -1.32 -51.97
CA VAL A 44 16.45 -0.57 -52.82
C VAL A 44 17.28 0.52 -53.47
N LYS A 45 17.43 0.39 -54.80
CA LYS A 45 17.91 1.49 -55.64
C LYS A 45 16.77 2.51 -55.69
N ASP A 46 16.85 3.56 -54.89
CA ASP A 46 16.03 4.75 -55.11
C ASP A 46 16.90 5.86 -55.69
N ASP A 47 16.45 6.30 -56.86
CA ASP A 47 16.95 7.38 -57.68
C ASP A 47 17.28 8.62 -56.84
N ASP A 48 18.54 9.05 -56.94
CA ASP A 48 19.01 10.40 -56.67
C ASP A 48 18.28 11.36 -57.63
N SER A 49 17.18 11.94 -57.15
CA SER A 49 16.44 12.98 -57.85
C SER A 49 15.97 14.04 -56.87
N ASP A 50 16.64 15.20 -56.93
CA ASP A 50 16.21 16.51 -56.44
C ASP A 50 16.38 16.83 -54.95
N ASN A 51 17.63 16.82 -54.45
CA ASN A 51 18.05 17.87 -53.50
C ASN A 51 18.70 19.03 -54.25
N LYS A 52 17.95 19.65 -55.17
CA LYS A 52 18.31 20.98 -55.64
C LYS A 52 17.97 21.96 -54.52
N PRO A 53 18.86 22.89 -54.15
CA PRO A 53 18.52 23.92 -53.18
C PRO A 53 17.30 24.70 -53.71
N VAL A 54 16.14 24.45 -53.11
CA VAL A 54 14.90 25.14 -53.46
C VAL A 54 14.96 26.53 -52.83
N ALA A 55 15.05 27.54 -53.69
CA ALA A 55 15.01 28.93 -53.26
C ALA A 55 13.54 29.33 -53.00
N CYS A 56 13.21 29.58 -51.74
CA CYS A 56 11.91 30.13 -51.35
C CYS A 56 11.94 31.66 -51.26
N THR A 57 10.76 32.29 -51.31
CA THR A 57 10.63 33.73 -51.13
C THR A 57 10.99 34.14 -49.70
N MET A 58 11.56 35.33 -49.53
CA MET A 58 11.96 35.87 -48.22
C MET A 58 10.77 36.46 -47.44
N ASP A 59 9.62 35.79 -47.50
CA ASP A 59 8.44 36.19 -46.75
C ASP A 59 8.60 35.81 -45.28
N ALA A 60 8.10 36.67 -44.39
CA ALA A 60 8.06 36.41 -42.96
C ALA A 60 6.61 36.39 -42.47
N LYS A 61 6.23 35.37 -41.71
CA LYS A 61 4.96 35.29 -40.99
C LYS A 61 5.21 35.66 -39.53
N MET A 62 4.46 36.63 -39.02
CA MET A 62 4.48 36.97 -37.59
C MET A 62 3.68 35.93 -36.80
N CYS A 63 4.27 35.43 -35.73
CA CYS A 63 3.68 34.48 -34.80
C CYS A 63 3.00 35.22 -33.64
N SER A 64 2.12 34.52 -32.91
CA SER A 64 1.37 35.08 -31.77
C SER A 64 2.27 35.54 -30.61
N ASP A 65 3.48 34.99 -30.52
CA ASP A 65 4.52 35.36 -29.56
C ASP A 65 5.35 36.59 -30.01
N GLY A 66 5.05 37.15 -31.19
CA GLY A 66 5.77 38.28 -31.79
C GLY A 66 7.04 37.91 -32.56
N SER A 67 7.41 36.63 -32.63
CA SER A 67 8.51 36.15 -33.47
C SER A 67 8.13 36.11 -34.96
N PHE A 68 9.12 35.86 -35.83
CA PHE A 68 8.91 35.75 -37.27
C PHE A 68 9.49 34.44 -37.80
N VAL A 69 8.72 33.74 -38.64
CA VAL A 69 9.12 32.50 -39.31
C VAL A 69 9.14 32.69 -40.83
N GLY A 70 10.12 32.05 -41.49
CA GLY A 70 10.29 32.08 -42.95
C GLY A 70 9.69 30.84 -43.63
N ARG A 71 9.75 30.82 -44.96
CA ARG A 71 9.38 29.64 -45.76
C ARG A 71 10.53 28.64 -45.86
N VAL A 72 10.22 27.35 -45.82
CA VAL A 72 11.18 26.25 -45.97
C VAL A 72 10.74 25.29 -47.08
N GLY A 73 11.72 24.73 -47.81
CA GLY A 73 11.48 23.76 -48.89
C GLY A 73 11.01 22.40 -48.36
N PRO A 74 10.51 21.49 -49.23
CA PRO A 74 10.48 21.59 -50.70
C PRO A 74 9.29 22.40 -51.27
N ASN A 75 8.24 22.62 -50.48
CA ASN A 75 7.01 23.28 -50.94
C ASN A 75 6.95 24.80 -50.63
N CYS A 76 8.01 25.35 -50.02
CA CYS A 76 8.07 26.75 -49.60
C CYS A 76 6.93 27.17 -48.67
N GLU A 77 6.62 26.32 -47.70
CA GLU A 77 5.64 26.58 -46.65
C GLU A 77 6.31 27.24 -45.44
N PHE A 78 5.56 28.02 -44.65
CA PHE A 78 6.10 28.64 -43.44
C PHE A 78 6.49 27.57 -42.42
N SER A 79 7.66 27.73 -41.80
CA SER A 79 8.02 26.93 -40.62
C SER A 79 7.01 27.14 -39.49
N PRO A 80 6.79 26.12 -38.63
CA PRO A 80 5.93 26.26 -37.45
C PRO A 80 6.42 27.38 -36.53
N CYS A 81 5.49 28.04 -35.84
CA CYS A 81 5.83 29.11 -34.89
C CYS A 81 6.52 28.55 -33.63
N PRO A 82 7.42 29.31 -32.96
CA PRO A 82 8.10 28.82 -31.75
C PRO A 82 7.14 28.47 -30.61
N SER A 83 5.99 29.15 -30.54
CA SER A 83 4.92 28.81 -29.59
C SER A 83 4.18 27.52 -29.93
N GLU A 84 4.22 27.08 -31.19
CA GLU A 84 3.69 25.79 -31.64
C GLU A 84 4.74 24.67 -31.44
N SER A 85 6.01 25.04 -31.22
CA SER A 85 7.13 24.12 -30.93
C SER A 85 7.69 24.26 -29.51
N LYS A 86 6.99 24.96 -28.60
CA LYS A 86 7.31 24.82 -27.17
C LYS A 86 6.84 23.43 -26.80
N GLU A 87 7.79 22.56 -26.48
CA GLU A 87 7.50 21.26 -25.91
C GLU A 87 6.68 21.49 -24.65
N VAL A 88 5.37 21.32 -24.79
CA VAL A 88 4.46 21.44 -23.67
C VAL A 88 4.67 20.16 -22.89
N VAL A 89 5.62 20.18 -21.96
CA VAL A 89 5.85 19.08 -21.03
C VAL A 89 4.58 18.95 -20.18
N ASN A 90 3.73 17.99 -20.51
CA ASN A 90 2.48 17.72 -19.79
C ASN A 90 2.51 16.37 -19.07
N SER A 91 3.50 15.54 -19.33
CA SER A 91 3.64 14.21 -18.73
C SER A 91 5.04 13.97 -18.17
N PHE A 92 5.18 12.94 -17.34
CA PHE A 92 6.48 12.48 -16.88
C PHE A 92 7.39 12.07 -18.05
N GLU A 93 6.83 11.40 -19.06
CA GLU A 93 7.57 10.98 -20.25
C GLU A 93 8.09 12.18 -21.04
N ASP A 94 7.22 13.17 -21.33
CA ASP A 94 7.60 14.40 -22.02
C ASP A 94 8.71 15.13 -21.26
N CYS A 95 8.67 15.10 -19.93
CA CYS A 95 9.65 15.76 -19.08
C CYS A 95 11.03 15.09 -19.20
N VAL A 96 11.06 13.76 -19.25
CA VAL A 96 12.29 12.98 -19.40
C VAL A 96 12.85 13.10 -20.81
N GLU A 97 12.00 13.05 -21.85
CA GLU A 97 12.40 13.23 -23.25
C GLU A 97 12.99 14.63 -23.49
N ALA A 98 12.46 15.65 -22.81
CA ALA A 98 13.01 17.01 -22.82
C ALA A 98 14.34 17.15 -22.04
N GLY A 99 14.90 16.04 -21.51
CA GLY A 99 16.22 16.00 -20.89
C GLY A 99 16.30 16.60 -19.49
N ASN A 100 15.17 16.74 -18.80
CA ASN A 100 15.10 17.31 -17.47
C ASN A 100 15.57 16.32 -16.38
N PRO A 101 16.05 16.81 -15.22
CA PRO A 101 16.53 15.95 -14.15
C PRO A 101 15.40 15.12 -13.52
N ILE A 102 15.67 13.82 -13.37
CA ILE A 102 14.85 12.88 -12.59
C ILE A 102 15.36 12.91 -11.14
N MET A 103 14.45 13.04 -10.18
CA MET A 103 14.74 13.01 -8.75
C MET A 103 14.86 11.56 -8.27
N GLU A 104 15.75 11.33 -7.30
CA GLU A 104 15.97 10.05 -6.62
C GLU A 104 14.83 9.73 -5.62
N SER A 105 13.60 9.70 -6.11
CA SER A 105 12.38 9.34 -5.35
C SER A 105 11.65 8.17 -6.01
N TYR A 106 10.86 7.44 -5.23
CA TYR A 106 9.93 6.44 -5.75
C TYR A 106 8.48 6.80 -5.36
N PRO A 107 7.52 6.90 -6.31
CA PRO A 107 7.70 6.83 -7.77
C PRO A 107 8.67 7.90 -8.31
N ARG A 108 9.26 7.66 -9.50
CA ARG A 108 10.21 8.61 -10.11
C ARG A 108 9.51 9.92 -10.41
N GLN A 109 10.25 11.02 -10.29
CA GLN A 109 9.72 12.36 -10.53
C GLN A 109 10.67 13.16 -11.41
N CYS A 110 10.15 13.92 -12.35
CA CYS A 110 10.93 14.76 -13.25
C CYS A 110 10.60 16.24 -13.01
N ASN A 111 11.61 17.11 -12.97
CA ASN A 111 11.44 18.55 -12.72
C ASN A 111 11.69 19.37 -13.99
N HIS A 112 10.66 20.04 -14.51
CA HIS A 112 10.77 20.98 -15.61
C HIS A 112 10.25 22.36 -15.18
N ASN A 113 11.11 23.38 -15.19
CA ASN A 113 10.76 24.76 -14.85
C ASN A 113 10.05 24.93 -13.47
N GLY A 114 10.37 24.07 -12.50
CA GLY A 114 9.76 24.09 -11.16
C GLY A 114 8.43 23.34 -11.05
N GLN A 115 7.97 22.72 -12.13
CA GLN A 115 6.86 21.77 -12.10
C GLN A 115 7.40 20.35 -11.96
N HIS A 116 6.73 19.56 -11.13
CA HIS A 116 7.05 18.16 -10.90
C HIS A 116 6.06 17.27 -11.63
N PHE A 117 6.57 16.34 -12.43
CA PHE A 117 5.80 15.30 -13.10
C PHE A 117 6.14 13.99 -12.41
N VAL A 118 5.13 13.24 -11.97
CA VAL A 118 5.31 11.95 -11.28
C VAL A 118 5.03 10.83 -12.27
N GLU A 119 5.88 9.81 -12.30
CA GLU A 119 5.69 8.61 -13.12
C GLU A 119 4.41 7.89 -12.68
N ASP A 120 3.48 7.67 -13.61
CA ASP A 120 2.35 6.77 -13.40
C ASP A 120 2.84 5.33 -13.54
N ILE A 121 3.31 4.77 -12.41
CA ILE A 121 3.61 3.35 -12.30
C ILE A 121 2.25 2.65 -12.20
N GLY A 122 1.57 2.55 -13.35
CA GLY A 122 0.24 1.99 -13.50
C GLY A 122 0.10 0.68 -12.75
N GLY A 123 -0.48 0.77 -11.57
CA GLY A 123 -0.85 -0.34 -10.72
C GLY A 123 -2.34 -0.21 -10.47
N SER A 124 -3.15 -0.67 -11.43
CA SER A 124 -4.45 -1.18 -11.01
C SER A 124 -4.16 -2.26 -9.98
N ILE A 125 -4.77 -2.17 -8.79
CA ILE A 125 -4.59 -3.13 -7.69
C ILE A 125 -4.90 -4.58 -8.14
N SER A 126 -5.46 -4.77 -9.35
CA SER A 126 -5.63 -6.06 -10.01
C SER A 126 -4.36 -6.74 -10.54
N GLU A 127 -3.21 -6.08 -10.63
CA GLU A 127 -1.99 -6.68 -11.21
C GLU A 127 -0.80 -6.81 -10.27
N PHE A 128 -0.91 -6.40 -9.00
CA PHE A 128 -0.01 -6.90 -7.97
C PHE A 128 -0.43 -8.34 -7.66
N PRO A 129 0.32 -9.38 -8.08
CA PRO A 129 0.07 -10.71 -7.59
C PRO A 129 0.60 -10.69 -6.17
N LEU A 130 -0.29 -10.53 -5.19
CA LEU A 130 0.03 -10.91 -3.82
C LEU A 130 0.63 -12.30 -3.88
N ARG A 131 1.89 -12.40 -3.41
CA ARG A 131 2.69 -13.62 -3.43
C ARG A 131 2.17 -14.69 -2.45
N TYR A 132 0.91 -14.64 -2.08
CA TYR A 132 0.16 -15.72 -1.47
C TYR A 132 -1.18 -15.76 -2.18
N GLY A 133 -1.36 -16.76 -3.04
CA GLY A 133 -2.64 -17.03 -3.65
C GLY A 133 -3.64 -17.39 -2.56
N GLU A 134 -4.58 -16.50 -2.30
CA GLU A 134 -5.84 -16.82 -1.62
C GLU A 134 -6.94 -15.99 -2.27
N ASP A 135 -8.01 -16.70 -2.60
CA ASP A 135 -9.16 -16.25 -3.36
C ASP A 135 -9.77 -14.96 -2.79
N ALA A 136 -10.25 -14.09 -3.69
CA ALA A 136 -11.04 -12.91 -3.34
C ALA A 136 -12.26 -13.23 -2.43
N SER A 137 -12.68 -14.50 -2.36
CA SER A 137 -13.72 -14.97 -1.45
C SER A 137 -13.36 -14.79 0.03
N ARG A 138 -12.08 -14.83 0.40
CA ARG A 138 -11.66 -14.69 1.81
C ARG A 138 -11.77 -13.24 2.31
N ILE A 139 -11.73 -12.28 1.39
CA ILE A 139 -11.91 -10.85 1.70
C ILE A 139 -13.37 -10.55 2.01
N GLU A 140 -14.29 -11.10 1.22
CA GLU A 140 -15.73 -10.95 1.47
C GLU A 140 -16.16 -11.65 2.76
N GLU A 141 -15.60 -12.82 3.06
CA GLU A 141 -15.80 -13.53 4.33
C GLU A 141 -15.33 -12.69 5.52
N TYR A 142 -14.12 -12.14 5.46
CA TYR A 142 -13.56 -11.31 6.53
C TYR A 142 -14.30 -9.97 6.70
N ARG A 143 -14.75 -9.35 5.60
CA ARG A 143 -15.61 -8.15 5.63
C ARG A 143 -16.95 -8.47 6.29
N SER A 144 -17.58 -9.58 5.94
CA SER A 144 -18.86 -10.00 6.53
C SER A 144 -18.75 -10.29 8.03
N ASP A 145 -17.67 -10.95 8.47
CA ASP A 145 -17.40 -11.19 9.90
C ASP A 145 -17.13 -9.87 10.64
N CYS A 146 -16.36 -8.96 10.05
CA CYS A 146 -16.12 -7.63 10.62
C CYS A 146 -17.41 -6.81 10.80
N GLU A 147 -18.27 -6.78 9.77
CA GLU A 147 -19.57 -6.11 9.84
C GLU A 147 -20.51 -6.77 10.86
N GLN A 148 -20.49 -8.10 10.97
CA GLN A 148 -21.27 -8.85 11.96
C GLN A 148 -20.84 -8.53 13.41
N ARG A 149 -19.56 -8.22 13.61
CA ARG A 149 -19.01 -7.74 14.88
C ARG A 149 -19.20 -6.24 15.10
N MET A 150 -20.01 -5.58 14.27
CA MET A 150 -20.23 -4.14 14.28
C MET A 150 -18.97 -3.31 14.04
N GLY A 151 -17.92 -3.92 13.49
CA GLY A 151 -16.68 -3.26 13.12
C GLY A 151 -16.76 -2.61 11.74
N VAL A 152 -15.84 -1.70 11.48
CA VAL A 152 -15.66 -1.02 10.20
C VAL A 152 -14.49 -1.69 9.48
N PHE A 153 -14.79 -2.38 8.39
CA PHE A 153 -13.77 -3.05 7.60
C PHE A 153 -13.00 -2.04 6.73
N ASN A 154 -11.70 -1.96 6.96
CA ASN A 154 -10.75 -1.24 6.14
C ASN A 154 -9.89 -2.23 5.36
N GLU A 155 -9.98 -2.18 4.03
CA GLU A 155 -9.18 -3.02 3.14
C GLU A 155 -7.69 -2.63 3.12
N CYS A 156 -7.38 -1.41 3.58
CA CYS A 156 -6.03 -0.87 3.63
C CYS A 156 -5.89 0.11 4.80
N ALA A 157 -5.52 -0.42 5.97
CA ALA A 157 -5.12 0.38 7.12
C ALA A 157 -3.83 -0.21 7.71
N SER A 158 -3.07 0.63 8.40
CA SER A 158 -1.86 0.22 9.10
C SER A 158 -2.28 -0.59 10.33
N ALA A 159 -1.99 -1.89 10.36
CA ALA A 159 -2.21 -2.70 11.56
C ALA A 159 -1.28 -2.22 12.69
N CYS A 160 -1.84 -1.43 13.60
CA CYS A 160 -1.16 -0.90 14.77
C CYS A 160 -1.68 -1.61 16.02
N GLY A 161 -0.78 -1.97 16.94
CA GLY A 161 -1.19 -2.34 18.29
C GLY A 161 -1.67 -1.11 19.08
N PRO A 162 -2.51 -1.26 20.11
CA PRO A 162 -3.06 -0.15 20.89
C PRO A 162 -2.00 0.69 21.64
N GLU A 163 -0.78 0.17 21.79
CA GLU A 163 0.35 0.84 22.46
C GLU A 163 1.51 1.19 21.50
N ALA A 164 1.32 1.06 20.18
CA ALA A 164 2.39 1.32 19.22
C ALA A 164 2.63 2.84 19.03
N GLU A 165 3.83 3.31 19.33
CA GLU A 165 4.25 4.72 19.12
C GLU A 165 4.61 5.02 17.65
N GLU A 166 4.90 3.97 16.87
CA GLU A 166 5.23 4.06 15.46
C GLU A 166 4.65 2.85 14.73
N CYS A 167 3.91 3.08 13.64
CA CYS A 167 3.35 2.03 12.81
C CYS A 167 4.09 1.96 11.49
N VAL A 168 4.23 0.74 10.96
CA VAL A 168 4.71 0.55 9.60
C VAL A 168 3.53 0.79 8.65
N ASP A 169 3.72 1.62 7.63
CA ASP A 169 2.74 1.86 6.56
C ASP A 169 2.65 0.64 5.63
N VAL A 170 2.09 -0.46 6.17
CA VAL A 170 1.74 -1.65 5.42
C VAL A 170 0.23 -1.65 5.26
N CYS A 171 -0.22 -1.70 4.00
CA CYS A 171 -1.61 -1.89 3.65
C CYS A 171 -2.05 -3.29 4.12
N SER A 172 -2.73 -3.34 5.26
CA SER A 172 -3.31 -4.55 5.82
C SER A 172 -4.83 -4.42 5.94
N MET A 173 -5.53 -5.54 5.89
CA MET A 173 -6.96 -5.59 6.16
C MET A 173 -7.16 -5.44 7.67
N VAL A 174 -7.85 -4.40 8.10
CA VAL A 174 -8.11 -4.09 9.51
C VAL A 174 -9.61 -3.95 9.73
N CYS A 175 -10.10 -4.50 10.82
CA CYS A 175 -11.46 -4.25 11.31
C CYS A 175 -11.36 -3.23 12.45
N GLU A 176 -11.76 -1.97 12.21
CA GLU A 176 -11.69 -0.88 13.19
C GLU A 176 -13.05 -0.66 13.86
N GLY A 177 -13.11 -0.65 15.19
CA GLY A 177 -14.37 -0.56 15.95
C GLY A 177 -15.03 -1.92 16.23
N PRO A 178 -15.91 -1.98 17.24
CA PRO A 178 -15.62 -2.66 18.49
C PRO A 178 -15.42 -4.18 18.32
N ALA A 179 -14.21 -4.58 17.95
CA ALA A 179 -13.62 -5.88 18.26
C ALA A 179 -12.63 -5.80 19.44
N GLU A 180 -12.70 -4.74 20.28
CA GLU A 180 -11.96 -4.62 21.56
C GLU A 180 -12.68 -3.76 22.63
N GLU A 181 -14.01 -3.69 22.66
CA GLU A 181 -14.69 -3.22 23.87
C GLU A 181 -15.68 -4.30 24.34
N HIS A 182 -15.27 -5.04 25.37
CA HIS A 182 -16.00 -6.10 26.07
C HIS A 182 -16.08 -7.44 25.32
N VAL A 183 -14.93 -8.06 25.01
CA VAL A 183 -14.91 -9.53 25.08
C VAL A 183 -15.10 -9.86 26.55
N PRO A 184 -16.24 -10.41 26.97
CA PRO A 184 -16.45 -10.72 28.38
C PRO A 184 -15.33 -11.65 28.83
N PRO A 185 -14.79 -11.47 30.05
CA PRO A 185 -13.69 -12.29 30.54
C PRO A 185 -14.07 -13.78 30.44
N MET A 186 -13.27 -14.54 29.70
CA MET A 186 -13.46 -16.00 29.60
C MET A 186 -12.71 -16.67 30.75
N PRO A 187 -13.35 -17.58 31.52
CA PRO A 187 -12.65 -18.38 32.50
C PRO A 187 -11.52 -19.19 31.85
N SER A 188 -10.40 -19.35 32.54
CA SER A 188 -9.22 -20.08 32.01
C SER A 188 -9.51 -21.55 31.68
N ASP A 189 -10.58 -22.10 32.25
CA ASP A 189 -10.97 -23.50 32.10
C ASP A 189 -11.91 -23.74 30.91
N VAL A 190 -12.30 -22.68 30.19
CA VAL A 190 -13.16 -22.75 28.99
C VAL A 190 -12.29 -22.79 27.73
N ASN A 191 -12.54 -23.79 26.87
CA ASN A 191 -11.90 -23.87 25.55
C ASN A 191 -12.49 -22.81 24.60
N PRO A 192 -11.72 -21.84 24.09
CA PRO A 192 -12.23 -20.79 23.20
C PRO A 192 -12.87 -21.32 21.91
N GLU A 193 -12.44 -22.49 21.43
CA GLU A 193 -13.00 -23.11 20.20
C GLU A 193 -14.41 -23.68 20.41
N GLU A 194 -14.86 -23.86 21.65
CA GLU A 194 -16.18 -24.41 22.00
C GLU A 194 -17.20 -23.31 22.36
N VAL A 195 -16.75 -22.06 22.41
CA VAL A 195 -17.57 -20.90 22.80
C VAL A 195 -18.43 -20.43 21.63
N THR A 196 -19.71 -20.22 21.88
CA THR A 196 -20.63 -19.55 20.95
C THR A 196 -21.21 -18.30 21.59
N PHE A 197 -21.10 -17.15 20.91
CA PHE A 197 -21.64 -15.88 21.38
C PHE A 197 -23.12 -15.75 21.05
N CYS A 198 -23.89 -15.16 21.96
CA CYS A 198 -25.29 -14.84 21.73
C CYS A 198 -25.42 -13.61 20.81
N THR A 199 -26.22 -13.72 19.75
CA THR A 199 -26.48 -12.57 18.87
C THR A 199 -27.43 -11.56 19.52
N PRO A 200 -27.44 -10.29 19.10
CA PRO A 200 -28.39 -9.29 19.60
C PRO A 200 -29.85 -9.72 19.46
N GLU A 201 -30.20 -10.41 18.37
CA GLU A 201 -31.56 -10.92 18.12
C GLU A 201 -31.92 -12.04 19.11
N GLN A 202 -30.98 -12.93 19.40
CA GLN A 202 -31.19 -14.02 20.37
C GLN A 202 -31.38 -13.47 21.79
N LYS A 203 -30.64 -12.43 22.16
CA LYS A 203 -30.80 -11.73 23.45
C LYS A 203 -32.16 -11.03 23.59
N GLN A 204 -32.79 -10.66 22.48
CA GLN A 204 -34.09 -9.98 22.46
C GLN A 204 -35.29 -10.93 22.31
N ALA A 205 -35.06 -12.25 22.27
CA ALA A 205 -36.14 -13.22 22.08
C ALA A 205 -37.09 -13.25 23.29
N GLU A 206 -38.35 -12.89 23.08
CA GLU A 206 -39.38 -12.91 24.15
C GLU A 206 -39.98 -14.30 24.40
N VAL A 207 -39.88 -15.21 23.42
CA VAL A 207 -40.47 -16.55 23.46
C VAL A 207 -39.47 -17.58 22.98
N CYS A 208 -39.22 -18.59 23.81
CA CYS A 208 -38.36 -19.72 23.49
C CYS A 208 -39.15 -21.03 23.37
N THR A 209 -38.65 -21.95 22.55
CA THR A 209 -39.18 -23.31 22.49
C THR A 209 -38.88 -24.06 23.79
N MET A 210 -39.72 -25.05 24.14
CA MET A 210 -39.52 -25.91 25.32
C MET A 210 -38.63 -27.12 25.01
N GLU A 211 -37.80 -27.02 23.98
CA GLU A 211 -36.85 -28.07 23.63
C GLU A 211 -35.73 -28.13 24.68
N TYR A 212 -35.33 -29.33 25.10
CA TYR A 212 -34.29 -29.52 26.10
C TYR A 212 -32.98 -29.95 25.43
N MET A 213 -32.09 -28.98 25.21
CA MET A 213 -30.72 -29.15 24.71
C MET A 213 -29.82 -28.23 25.54
N PRO A 214 -29.38 -28.68 26.73
CA PRO A 214 -28.84 -27.79 27.74
C PRO A 214 -27.53 -27.14 27.31
N VAL A 215 -27.33 -25.91 27.78
CA VAL A 215 -26.11 -25.13 27.56
C VAL A 215 -25.69 -24.45 28.86
N CYS A 216 -24.40 -24.19 28.99
CA CYS A 216 -23.84 -23.43 30.10
C CYS A 216 -23.62 -22.01 29.58
N GLY A 217 -24.43 -21.07 30.07
CA GLY A 217 -24.39 -19.67 29.67
C GLY A 217 -23.59 -18.85 30.68
N PHE A 218 -22.76 -17.93 30.17
CA PHE A 218 -21.91 -17.04 30.95
C PHE A 218 -22.41 -15.61 30.84
N THR A 219 -22.61 -14.95 31.99
CA THR A 219 -23.08 -13.56 32.06
C THR A 219 -22.03 -12.71 32.76
N GLU A 220 -21.63 -11.61 32.13
CA GLU A 220 -20.73 -10.65 32.76
C GLU A 220 -21.45 -9.92 33.90
N VAL A 221 -20.79 -9.85 35.07
CA VAL A 221 -21.33 -9.14 36.24
C VAL A 221 -20.43 -7.98 36.63
N GLN A 222 -21.06 -6.89 37.05
CA GLN A 222 -20.37 -5.72 37.59
C GLN A 222 -19.99 -6.01 39.04
N CYS A 223 -18.73 -6.34 39.29
CA CYS A 223 -18.20 -6.59 40.62
C CYS A 223 -17.40 -5.39 41.16
N VAL A 224 -17.26 -5.29 42.48
CA VAL A 224 -16.59 -4.15 43.13
C VAL A 224 -15.05 -4.20 42.99
N THR A 225 -14.50 -5.38 42.68
CA THR A 225 -13.05 -5.61 42.57
C THR A 225 -12.73 -6.43 41.32
N GLU A 226 -12.00 -5.85 40.38
CA GLU A 226 -11.56 -6.52 39.14
C GLU A 226 -10.37 -7.46 39.39
N PRO A 227 -10.22 -8.55 38.60
CA PRO A 227 -11.06 -8.99 37.47
C PRO A 227 -12.34 -9.72 37.91
N CYS A 228 -13.46 -9.46 37.24
CA CYS A 228 -14.72 -10.15 37.50
C CYS A 228 -14.79 -11.45 36.70
N GLU A 229 -14.99 -12.59 37.37
CA GLU A 229 -15.34 -13.84 36.68
C GLU A 229 -16.81 -13.79 36.27
N PRO A 230 -17.16 -14.23 35.04
CA PRO A 230 -18.56 -14.29 34.61
C PRO A 230 -19.31 -15.33 35.43
N VAL A 231 -20.60 -15.07 35.67
CA VAL A 231 -21.47 -16.03 36.34
C VAL A 231 -21.94 -17.06 35.32
N GLU A 232 -21.69 -18.34 35.60
CA GLU A 232 -22.16 -19.46 34.80
C GLU A 232 -23.49 -20.03 35.34
N GLN A 233 -24.42 -20.38 34.44
CA GLN A 233 -25.70 -21.04 34.79
C GLN A 233 -26.12 -22.02 33.69
N THR A 234 -26.69 -23.17 34.06
CA THR A 234 -27.25 -24.08 33.06
C THR A 234 -28.62 -23.61 32.60
N TYR A 235 -28.78 -23.51 31.29
CA TYR A 235 -30.05 -23.23 30.63
C TYR A 235 -30.56 -24.47 29.90
N GLY A 236 -31.88 -24.60 29.78
CA GLY A 236 -32.50 -25.74 29.10
C GLY A 236 -32.25 -25.78 27.59
N ASN A 237 -32.01 -24.63 26.96
CA ASN A 237 -31.61 -24.48 25.57
C ASN A 237 -30.95 -23.13 25.30
N VAL A 238 -30.36 -23.00 24.11
CA VAL A 238 -29.67 -21.79 23.62
C VAL A 238 -30.56 -20.54 23.70
N CYS A 239 -31.83 -20.63 23.30
CA CYS A 239 -32.74 -19.49 23.34
C CYS A 239 -32.93 -19.00 24.78
N GLY A 240 -33.16 -19.93 25.71
CA GLY A 240 -33.27 -19.61 27.14
C GLY A 240 -31.99 -18.99 27.72
N ALA A 241 -30.82 -19.42 27.26
CA ALA A 241 -29.54 -18.83 27.67
C ALA A 241 -29.39 -17.40 27.20
N CYS A 242 -29.53 -17.16 25.90
CA CYS A 242 -29.33 -15.83 25.33
C CYS A 242 -30.41 -14.84 25.77
N ALA A 243 -31.69 -15.23 25.74
CA ALA A 243 -32.78 -14.39 26.25
C ALA A 243 -32.72 -14.22 27.78
N GLY A 244 -32.09 -15.16 28.48
CA GLY A 244 -31.83 -15.13 29.92
C GLY A 244 -30.69 -14.19 30.33
N GLY A 245 -29.98 -13.60 29.36
CA GLY A 245 -28.91 -12.63 29.61
C GLY A 245 -27.48 -13.18 29.48
N ALA A 246 -27.29 -14.43 29.04
CA ALA A 246 -25.95 -14.94 28.75
C ALA A 246 -25.33 -14.18 27.57
N ASP A 247 -24.04 -13.86 27.70
CA ASP A 247 -23.24 -13.23 26.65
C ASP A 247 -22.70 -14.27 25.65
N TYR A 248 -22.30 -15.42 26.17
CA TYR A 248 -21.88 -16.58 25.40
C TYR A 248 -22.23 -17.86 26.14
N TYR A 249 -22.14 -18.99 25.44
CA TYR A 249 -22.43 -20.30 25.99
C TYR A 249 -21.53 -21.39 25.41
N ILE A 250 -21.44 -22.49 26.14
CA ILE A 250 -20.89 -23.77 25.66
C ILE A 250 -21.98 -24.84 25.69
N SER A 251 -21.85 -25.87 24.86
CA SER A 251 -22.81 -26.98 24.84
C SER A 251 -22.72 -27.84 26.10
N GLY A 252 -23.87 -28.29 26.63
CA GLY A 252 -23.94 -29.05 27.89
C GLY A 252 -24.13 -28.15 29.11
N GLY A 253 -24.53 -28.72 30.25
CA GLY A 253 -24.69 -27.94 31.49
C GLY A 253 -23.35 -27.55 32.13
N CYS A 254 -23.38 -26.57 33.03
CA CYS A 254 -22.18 -26.04 33.69
C CYS A 254 -21.51 -27.09 34.60
N ALA A 255 -20.18 -27.01 34.72
CA ALA A 255 -19.38 -27.95 35.48
C ALA A 255 -19.54 -27.70 37.00
N GLY A 256 -20.34 -28.51 37.70
CA GLY A 256 -20.50 -28.42 39.15
C GLY A 256 -21.95 -28.46 39.65
N GLU A 257 -22.91 -28.26 38.76
CA GLU A 257 -24.35 -28.33 39.09
C GLU A 257 -24.88 -29.77 39.28
N GLY A 258 -23.97 -30.76 39.39
CA GLY A 258 -24.28 -32.17 39.67
C GLY A 258 -23.87 -32.68 41.06
N VAL A 259 -23.34 -31.84 41.97
CA VAL A 259 -22.82 -32.33 43.27
C VAL A 259 -23.73 -32.02 44.47
N TYR A 260 -24.71 -31.12 44.35
CA TYR A 260 -25.66 -30.83 45.44
C TYR A 260 -27.09 -30.59 44.95
N ALA A 261 -27.66 -31.52 44.19
CA ALA A 261 -29.11 -31.68 44.12
C ALA A 261 -29.48 -32.84 45.06
N ASN A 262 -30.17 -32.51 46.17
CA ASN A 262 -30.66 -33.47 47.17
C ASN A 262 -31.54 -34.57 46.57
#